data_AF-A0A497T8Q7-F1
#
_entry.id   AF-A0A497T8Q7-F1
#
_cell.length_a   1.000
_cell.length_b   1.000
_cell.length_c   1.000
_cell.angle_alpha   90.00
_cell.angle_beta   90.00
_cell.angle_gamma   90.00
#
_symmetry.space_group_name_H-M   'P 1'
#
loop_
_entity.id
_entity.type
_entity.pdbx_description
1 polymer ?
#
loop_
_entity_poly.entity_id
_entity_poly.type
_entity_poly.pdbx_seq_one_letter_code
_entity_poly.pdbx_strand_id
1 'polypeptide(L)'
;CLVKPELRSKAVEICQKFRRAGIPCELDLKFRPLSKQLEYADKLGIPWTLFLGPEEIKKGRYKLRNMETGKEFQLDFDTCLKVIKTQKQI
;
A
#
# COMPACT_ATOMS: atom_id res chain seq x y z
N CYS A 1 -4.11 -0.76 0.80
CA CYS A 1 -3.17 -1.89 0.80
C CYS A 1 -3.84 -3.12 0.24
N LEU A 2 -3.24 -3.74 -0.78
CA LEU A 2 -3.77 -4.90 -1.50
C LEU A 2 -3.14 -6.16 -0.95
N VAL A 3 -3.93 -7.06 -0.38
CA VAL A 3 -3.42 -8.15 0.48
C VAL A 3 -3.85 -9.51 -0.08
N LYS A 4 -2.92 -10.47 -0.15
CA LYS A 4 -3.25 -11.88 -0.33
C LYS A 4 -3.79 -12.50 0.96
N PRO A 5 -4.73 -13.46 0.90
CA PRO A 5 -5.45 -13.98 2.08
C PRO A 5 -4.57 -14.52 3.20
N GLU A 6 -3.44 -15.10 2.85
CA GLU A 6 -2.50 -15.71 3.77
C GLU A 6 -1.69 -14.70 4.60
N LEU A 7 -1.77 -13.40 4.29
CA LEU A 7 -0.90 -12.36 4.85
C LEU A 7 -1.65 -11.34 5.70
N ARG A 8 -2.89 -11.65 6.10
CA ARG A 8 -3.75 -10.74 6.86
C ARG A 8 -3.06 -10.19 8.12
N SER A 9 -2.42 -11.04 8.93
CA SER A 9 -1.76 -10.62 10.17
C SER A 9 -0.60 -9.66 9.90
N LYS A 10 0.27 -9.98 8.94
CA LYS A 10 1.37 -9.10 8.52
C LYS A 10 0.87 -7.77 7.94
N ALA A 11 -0.22 -7.81 7.16
CA ALA A 11 -0.78 -6.62 6.56
C ALA A 11 -1.35 -5.66 7.62
N VAL A 12 -2.02 -6.19 8.64
CA VAL A 12 -2.44 -5.41 9.81
C VAL A 12 -1.24 -4.78 10.51
N GLU A 13 -0.17 -5.54 10.75
CA GLU A 13 1.06 -5.03 11.38
C GLU A 13 1.69 -3.89 10.56
N ILE A 14 1.81 -4.06 9.23
CA ILE A 14 2.34 -3.05 8.33
C ILE A 14 1.48 -1.79 8.37
N CYS A 15 0.16 -1.93 8.29
CA CYS A 15 -0.75 -0.78 8.39
C CYS A 15 -0.69 -0.09 9.75
N GLN A 16 -0.52 -0.83 10.84
CA GLN A 16 -0.27 -0.19 12.14
C GLN A 16 1.03 0.62 12.13
N LYS A 17 2.10 0.12 11.51
CA LYS A 17 3.36 0.88 11.35
C LYS A 17 3.15 2.15 10.52
N PHE A 18 2.43 2.08 9.41
CA PHE A 18 2.06 3.26 8.61
C PHE A 18 1.27 4.29 9.44
N ARG A 19 0.25 3.84 10.19
CA ARG A 19 -0.54 4.71 11.07
C ARG A 19 0.30 5.35 12.18
N ARG A 20 1.18 4.58 12.83
CA ARG A 20 2.14 5.10 13.82
C ARG A 20 3.10 6.13 13.22
N ALA A 21 3.45 5.98 11.95
CA ALA A 21 4.24 6.96 11.22
C ALA A 21 3.44 8.21 10.80
N GLY A 22 2.15 8.29 11.12
CA GLY A 22 1.26 9.42 10.77
C GLY A 22 0.60 9.29 9.39
N ILE A 23 0.68 8.12 8.75
CA ILE A 23 0.13 7.89 7.41
C ILE A 23 -1.19 7.12 7.54
N PRO A 24 -2.34 7.72 7.16
CA PRO A 24 -3.60 7.00 7.13
C PRO A 24 -3.54 5.92 6.05
N CYS A 25 -3.82 4.68 6.43
CA CYS A 25 -3.81 3.56 5.51
C CYS A 25 -5.01 2.63 5.74
N GLU A 26 -5.55 2.16 4.62
CA GLU A 26 -6.67 1.22 4.58
C GLU A 26 -6.23 -0.13 4.02
N LEU A 27 -6.74 -1.21 4.60
CA LEU A 27 -6.50 -2.58 4.18
C LEU A 27 -7.69 -3.09 3.38
N ASP A 28 -7.46 -3.43 2.12
CA ASP A 28 -8.45 -4.19 1.35
C ASP A 28 -8.27 -5.68 1.68
N LEU A 29 -9.16 -6.18 2.54
CA LEU A 29 -9.26 -7.59 2.91
C LEU A 29 -10.25 -8.37 2.05
N LYS A 30 -10.80 -7.76 1.00
CA LYS A 30 -11.91 -8.34 0.24
C LYS A 30 -11.46 -9.34 -0.84
N PHE A 31 -10.15 -9.63 -0.95
CA PHE A 31 -9.56 -10.55 -1.93
C PHE A 31 -10.13 -10.41 -3.34
N ARG A 32 -10.47 -9.17 -3.70
CA ARG A 32 -11.03 -8.84 -5.00
C ARG A 32 -9.90 -8.92 -6.04
N PRO A 33 -10.22 -9.22 -7.32
CA PRO A 33 -9.22 -9.15 -8.38
C PRO A 33 -8.58 -7.76 -8.40
N LEU A 34 -7.29 -7.73 -8.73
CA LEU A 34 -6.45 -6.54 -8.62
C LEU A 34 -7.09 -5.30 -9.25
N SER A 35 -7.68 -5.44 -10.44
CA SER A 35 -8.36 -4.35 -11.16
C SER A 35 -9.47 -3.71 -10.32
N LYS A 36 -10.30 -4.51 -9.61
CA LYS A 36 -11.36 -3.99 -8.74
C LYS A 36 -10.81 -3.29 -7.51
N GLN A 37 -9.66 -3.72 -7.01
CA GLN A 37 -9.04 -3.06 -5.86
C GLN A 37 -8.42 -1.72 -6.24
N LEU A 38 -7.83 -1.63 -7.44
CA LEU A 38 -7.34 -0.37 -8.00
C LEU A 38 -8.50 0.60 -8.26
N GLU A 39 -9.58 0.13 -8.89
CA GLU A 39 -10.79 0.95 -9.11
C GLU A 39 -11.41 1.41 -7.79
N TYR A 40 -11.36 0.58 -6.74
CA TYR A 40 -11.82 0.98 -5.41
C TYR A 40 -10.92 2.05 -4.78
N ALA A 41 -9.60 1.90 -4.88
CA ALA A 41 -8.66 2.91 -4.38
C ALA A 41 -8.80 4.25 -5.14
N ASP A 42 -9.02 4.19 -6.45
CA ASP A 42 -9.28 5.34 -7.30
C ASP A 42 -10.59 6.04 -6.91
N LYS A 43 -11.68 5.27 -6.72
CA LYS A 43 -12.97 5.79 -6.22
C LYS A 43 -12.89 6.45 -4.85
N LEU A 44 -11.99 5.96 -3.99
CA LEU A 44 -11.73 6.58 -2.68
C LEU A 44 -10.82 7.81 -2.77
N GLY A 45 -10.30 8.16 -3.95
CA GLY A 45 -9.37 9.25 -4.14
C GLY A 45 -8.02 9.00 -3.48
N ILE A 46 -7.59 7.74 -3.37
CA ILE A 46 -6.33 7.37 -2.73
C ILE A 46 -5.19 7.57 -3.76
N PRO A 47 -4.23 8.48 -3.52
CA PRO A 47 -3.14 8.75 -4.47
C PRO A 47 -2.12 7.60 -4.55
N TRP A 48 -2.01 6.79 -3.49
CA TRP A 48 -1.02 5.70 -3.39
C TRP A 48 -1.62 4.37 -2.99
N THR A 49 -1.31 3.33 -3.77
CA THR A 49 -1.63 1.94 -3.42
C THR A 49 -0.37 1.13 -3.16
N LEU A 50 -0.32 0.49 -1.99
CA LEU A 50 0.74 -0.45 -1.63
C LEU A 50 0.26 -1.89 -1.82
N PHE A 51 1.09 -2.71 -2.48
CA PHE A 51 0.84 -4.11 -2.72
C PHE A 51 1.57 -4.96 -1.67
N LEU A 52 0.84 -5.84 -1.01
CA LEU A 52 1.31 -6.72 0.04
C LEU A 52 1.15 -8.18 -0.40
N GLY A 53 2.12 -8.65 -1.17
CA GLY A 53 2.28 -10.06 -1.51
C GLY A 53 3.31 -10.77 -0.61
N PRO A 54 3.36 -12.11 -0.67
CA PRO A 54 4.21 -12.92 0.20
C PRO A 54 5.69 -12.71 -0.11
N GLU A 55 6.02 -12.48 -1.38
CA GLU A 55 7.36 -12.15 -1.81
C GLU A 55 7.80 -10.77 -1.33
N GLU A 56 6.92 -9.77 -1.41
CA GLU A 56 7.21 -8.41 -0.94
C GLU A 56 7.52 -8.40 0.56
N ILE A 57 6.71 -9.13 1.34
CA ILE A 57 6.90 -9.27 2.79
C ILE A 57 8.17 -10.05 3.11
N LYS A 58 8.50 -11.08 2.35
CA LYS A 58 9.72 -11.88 2.56
C LYS A 58 10.98 -11.09 2.19
N LYS A 59 10.92 -10.27 1.13
CA LYS A 59 12.03 -9.46 0.62
C LYS A 59 12.17 -8.10 1.34
N GLY A 60 11.17 -7.70 2.14
CA GLY A 60 11.13 -6.37 2.77
C GLY A 60 10.99 -5.20 1.78
N ARG A 61 10.57 -5.49 0.54
CA ARG A 61 10.38 -4.51 -0.53
C ARG A 61 8.95 -4.57 -1.00
N TYR A 62 8.27 -3.44 -0.98
CA TYR A 62 6.86 -3.31 -1.31
C TYR A 62 6.71 -2.59 -2.64
N LYS A 63 5.72 -3.00 -3.43
CA LYS A 63 5.36 -2.25 -4.63
C LYS A 63 4.40 -1.14 -4.23
N LEU A 64 4.80 0.08 -4.51
CA LEU A 64 4.03 1.30 -4.32
C LEU A 64 3.61 1.80 -5.70
N ARG A 65 2.32 1.89 -5.96
CA ARG A 65 1.76 2.43 -7.19
C ARG A 65 1.20 3.81 -6.94
N ASN A 66 1.58 4.76 -7.77
CA ASN A 66 0.97 6.06 -7.85
C ASN A 66 -0.30 5.95 -8.72
N MET A 67 -1.45 6.28 -8.16
CA MET A 67 -2.74 6.18 -8.84
C MET A 67 -2.93 7.33 -9.85
N GLU A 68 -2.31 8.50 -9.63
CA GLU A 68 -2.40 9.65 -10.53
C GLU A 68 -1.63 9.45 -11.84
N THR A 69 -0.42 8.88 -11.76
CA THR A 69 0.50 8.69 -12.90
C THR A 69 0.52 7.26 -13.42
N GLY A 70 -0.05 6.31 -12.67
CA GLY A 70 0.03 4.88 -12.96
C GLY A 70 1.41 4.25 -12.77
N LYS A 71 2.41 5.00 -12.30
CA LYS A 71 3.79 4.50 -12.10
C LYS A 71 3.87 3.59 -10.89
N GLU A 72 4.65 2.52 -11.03
CA GLU A 72 4.89 1.53 -9.98
C GLU A 72 6.36 1.57 -9.57
N PHE A 73 6.59 1.61 -8.25
CA PHE A 73 7.91 1.68 -7.65
C PHE A 73 8.09 0.53 -6.67
N GLN A 74 9.24 -0.12 -6.69
CA GLN A 74 9.56 -1.16 -5.71
C GLN A 74 10.52 -0.59 -4.68
N LEU A 75 9.98 -0.28 -3.50
CA LEU A 75 10.67 0.46 -2.44
C LEU A 75 10.61 -0.30 -1.12
N ASP A 76 11.58 -0.08 -0.24
CA ASP A 76 11.50 -0.57 1.13
C ASP A 76 10.46 0.21 1.95
N PHE A 77 10.11 -0.31 3.13
CA PHE A 77 9.10 0.30 4.00
C PHE A 77 9.41 1.76 4.36
N ASP A 78 10.68 2.07 4.68
CA ASP A 78 11.08 3.41 5.10
C ASP A 78 11.00 4.40 3.94
N THR A 79 11.43 3.97 2.75
CA THR A 79 11.32 4.78 1.54
C THR A 79 9.86 4.99 1.14
N CYS A 80 8.98 3.98 1.27
CA CYS A 80 7.54 4.17 1.07
C CYS A 80 6.98 5.25 2.01
N LEU A 81 7.37 5.24 3.29
CA LEU A 81 6.93 6.25 4.25
C LEU A 81 7.37 7.65 3.83
N LYS A 82 8.62 7.82 3.42
CA LYS A 82 9.16 9.10 2.95
C LYS A 82 8.41 9.61 1.74
N VAL A 83 8.23 8.77 0.71
CA VAL A 83 7.52 9.14 -0.52
C VAL A 83 6.09 9.60 -0.24
N ILE A 84 5.34 8.84 0.57
CA ILE A 84 3.94 9.18 0.88
C ILE A 84 3.87 10.45 1.76
N LYS A 85 4.83 10.65 2.69
CA LYS A 85 4.89 11.88 3.50
C LYS A 85 5.22 13.12 2.68
N THR A 86 6.16 13.03 1.74
CA THR A 86 6.56 14.16 0.90
C THR A 86 5.40 14.67 0.04
N GLN A 87 4.58 13.78 -0.51
CA GLN A 87 3.44 14.22 -1.35
C GLN A 87 2.28 14.83 -0.53
N LYS A 88 2.20 14.57 0.78
CA LYS A 88 1.12 15.07 1.64
C LYS A 88 1.37 16.48 2.19
N GLN A 89 2.47 17.13 1.80
CA GLN A 89 2.98 18.37 2.41
C GLN A 89 2.88 19.60 1.50
N ILE A 90 2.03 19.54 0.46
CA ILE A 90 1.70 20.67 -0.42
C ILE A 90 0.20 20.94 -0.30
#